data_AF-A0AAX3NTI3-F1
#
_entry.id   AF-A0AAX3NTI3-F1
#
_cell.length_a   1.000
_cell.length_b   1.000
_cell.length_c   1.000
_cell.angle_alpha   90.00
_cell.angle_beta   90.00
_cell.angle_gamma   90.00
#
_symmetry.space_group_name_H-M   'P 1'
#
loop_
_entity.id
_entity.type
_entity.pdbx_description
1 polymer ?
#
loop_
_entity_poly.entity_id
_entity_poly.type
_entity_poly.pdbx_seq_one_letter_code
_entity_poly.pdbx_strand_id
1 'polypeptide(L)'
;MKAKTKYGQARRLASTTELTREQWLDIRQLGIGSSDAAVAVGLSPYKSQLTLWLEKTARKAPEDISLKEAVLWGVELEPVLAQVYAKRTGYKVRRVNAVLQHPEHTFMLANLDREVVGHPDGPGILEIKTASYHSAPQWEEGVPVAYQCQVLHQLAVTGHAWAEVAVLIGGQDFRIYRIERDEEKIRDLTEREAQFWQMVALDQQPAPDGSDDAGTALAWLFPRDDGETVDLSDSPEFNQLFGELLHLREHKEEVELRESQIKQRLQATLGEATAGLFADGKITWKRSKDRLAPDLDRLGQDHPDLLSHYVKPVPGSRRFTIQTTHAARRQTP
;
A
#
# COMPACT_ATOMS: atom_id res chain seq x y z
N MET A 1 7.63 -13.36 41.28
CA MET A 1 7.96 -12.38 40.22
C MET A 1 8.51 -13.13 39.03
N LYS A 2 7.77 -13.24 37.91
CA LYS A 2 8.34 -13.80 36.67
C LYS A 2 9.43 -12.84 36.19
N ALA A 3 10.63 -13.36 35.90
CA ALA A 3 11.73 -12.56 35.36
C ALA A 3 11.21 -11.83 34.11
N LYS A 4 11.26 -10.49 34.10
CA LYS A 4 10.92 -9.71 32.91
C LYS A 4 11.91 -10.11 31.81
N THR A 5 11.42 -10.82 30.80
CA THR A 5 12.17 -11.20 29.62
C THR A 5 12.64 -9.96 28.87
N LYS A 6 13.76 -10.08 28.14
CA LYS A 6 14.43 -8.99 27.42
C LYS A 6 13.54 -8.27 26.38
N TYR A 7 12.37 -8.82 26.04
CA TYR A 7 11.45 -8.36 24.99
C TYR A 7 10.00 -8.27 25.48
N GLY A 8 9.80 -7.91 26.76
CA GLY A 8 8.48 -7.91 27.39
C GLY A 8 7.88 -9.32 27.43
N GLN A 9 6.67 -9.50 26.89
CA GLN A 9 5.97 -10.80 26.85
C GLN A 9 6.29 -11.66 25.62
N ALA A 10 6.94 -11.11 24.61
CA ALA A 10 7.13 -11.79 23.33
C ALA A 10 8.03 -13.04 23.46
N ARG A 11 7.70 -14.06 22.66
CA ARG A 11 8.59 -15.20 22.43
C ARG A 11 9.59 -14.84 21.33
N ARG A 12 10.86 -15.20 21.52
CA ARG A 12 11.85 -15.10 20.45
C ARG A 12 11.68 -16.28 19.51
N LEU A 13 11.19 -16.05 18.31
CA LEU A 13 10.98 -17.08 17.30
C LEU A 13 12.29 -17.43 16.57
N ALA A 14 13.06 -16.43 16.18
CA ALA A 14 14.34 -16.62 15.48
C ALA A 14 15.34 -15.50 15.78
N SER A 15 16.63 -15.77 15.56
CA SER A 15 17.70 -14.75 15.56
C SER A 15 17.88 -14.14 14.19
N THR A 16 18.02 -12.83 14.06
CA THR A 16 18.24 -12.15 12.76
C THR A 16 19.70 -11.92 12.40
N THR A 17 20.65 -12.35 13.25
CA THR A 17 22.09 -12.11 13.05
C THR A 17 22.70 -12.87 11.87
N GLU A 18 22.20 -14.07 11.58
CA GLU A 18 22.74 -14.98 10.55
C GLU A 18 21.62 -15.51 9.64
N LEU A 19 20.45 -14.85 9.64
CA LEU A 19 19.31 -15.25 8.83
C LEU A 19 19.58 -14.93 7.36
N THR A 20 19.49 -15.95 6.49
CA THR A 20 19.49 -15.71 5.04
C THR A 20 18.18 -15.03 4.63
N ARG A 21 18.17 -14.40 3.45
CA ARG A 21 16.96 -13.79 2.89
C ARG A 21 15.83 -14.80 2.70
N GLU A 22 16.16 -16.01 2.28
CA GLU A 22 15.18 -17.10 2.09
C GLU A 22 14.58 -17.52 3.43
N GLN A 23 15.39 -17.81 4.44
CA GLN A 23 14.91 -18.16 5.78
C GLN A 23 14.08 -17.03 6.40
N TRP A 24 14.46 -15.77 6.14
CA TRP A 24 13.69 -14.61 6.55
C TRP A 24 12.29 -14.58 5.90
N LEU A 25 12.21 -14.85 4.60
CA LEU A 25 10.94 -14.93 3.88
C LEU A 25 10.09 -16.10 4.40
N ASP A 26 10.69 -17.27 4.64
CA ASP A 26 9.99 -18.43 5.20
C ASP A 26 9.39 -18.13 6.57
N ILE A 27 10.15 -17.48 7.46
CA ILE A 27 9.63 -17.08 8.78
C ILE A 27 8.47 -16.09 8.63
N ARG A 28 8.57 -15.14 7.69
CA ARG A 28 7.49 -14.18 7.41
C ARG A 28 6.25 -14.83 6.81
N GLN A 29 6.35 -16.04 6.27
CA GLN A 29 5.18 -16.79 5.83
C GLN A 29 4.41 -17.45 6.98
N LEU A 30 5.01 -17.58 8.16
CA LEU A 30 4.37 -18.21 9.33
C LEU A 30 3.32 -17.34 10.02
N GLY A 31 3.19 -16.07 9.62
CA GLY A 31 2.30 -15.12 10.28
C GLY A 31 2.21 -13.76 9.60
N ILE A 32 1.47 -12.85 10.20
CA ILE A 32 1.35 -11.43 9.86
C ILE A 32 2.50 -10.69 10.53
N GLY A 33 3.35 -10.05 9.74
CA GLY A 33 4.37 -9.15 10.26
C GLY A 33 3.78 -7.79 10.64
N SER A 34 4.42 -7.04 11.55
CA SER A 34 3.95 -5.69 11.91
C SER A 34 3.77 -4.75 10.70
N SER A 35 4.60 -4.85 9.67
CA SER A 35 4.45 -4.09 8.41
C SER A 35 3.22 -4.50 7.59
N ASP A 36 2.72 -5.72 7.79
CA ASP A 36 1.57 -6.28 7.09
C ASP A 36 0.26 -5.92 7.81
N ALA A 37 0.32 -5.42 9.06
CA ALA A 37 -0.84 -5.17 9.93
C ALA A 37 -1.91 -4.31 9.25
N ALA A 38 -1.52 -3.15 8.71
CA ALA A 38 -2.44 -2.26 8.00
C ALA A 38 -3.08 -2.92 6.78
N VAL A 39 -2.34 -3.76 6.07
CA VAL A 39 -2.85 -4.49 4.90
C VAL A 39 -3.85 -5.56 5.35
N ALA A 40 -3.50 -6.34 6.38
CA ALA A 40 -4.33 -7.41 6.92
C ALA A 40 -5.69 -6.91 7.41
N VAL A 41 -5.81 -5.63 7.79
CA VAL A 41 -7.08 -5.02 8.22
C VAL A 41 -7.70 -4.06 7.20
N GLY A 42 -7.17 -3.98 5.97
CA GLY A 42 -7.74 -3.17 4.88
C GLY A 42 -7.52 -1.66 5.00
N LEU A 43 -6.50 -1.22 5.75
CA LEU A 43 -6.16 0.19 6.00
C LEU A 43 -4.85 0.64 5.33
N SER A 44 -4.24 -0.21 4.50
CA SER A 44 -3.03 0.14 3.77
C SER A 44 -3.37 0.84 2.44
N PRO A 45 -2.75 1.99 2.12
CA PRO A 45 -2.93 2.64 0.83
C PRO A 45 -2.08 2.01 -0.29
N TYR A 46 -1.22 1.03 0.03
CA TYR A 46 -0.20 0.52 -0.89
C TYR A 46 -0.43 -0.92 -1.34
N LYS A 47 -1.19 -1.70 -0.58
CA LYS A 47 -1.39 -3.13 -0.81
C LYS A 47 -2.75 -3.55 -0.24
N SER A 48 -3.50 -4.30 -1.02
CA SER A 48 -4.80 -4.87 -0.67
C SER A 48 -4.65 -6.15 0.17
N GLN A 49 -5.71 -6.51 0.91
CA GLN A 49 -5.80 -7.82 1.59
C GLN A 49 -5.63 -8.97 0.59
N LEU A 50 -6.13 -8.82 -0.63
CA LEU A 50 -6.05 -9.85 -1.67
C LEU A 50 -4.59 -10.13 -2.07
N THR A 51 -3.78 -9.10 -2.30
CA THR A 51 -2.34 -9.30 -2.57
C THR A 51 -1.63 -9.95 -1.39
N LEU A 52 -1.90 -9.52 -0.15
CA LEU A 52 -1.30 -10.14 1.03
C LEU A 52 -1.70 -11.61 1.17
N TRP A 53 -2.96 -11.95 0.88
CA TRP A 53 -3.43 -13.34 0.92
C TRP A 53 -2.71 -14.20 -0.14
N LEU A 54 -2.49 -13.68 -1.35
CA LEU A 54 -1.67 -14.38 -2.36
C LEU A 54 -0.23 -14.62 -1.89
N GLU A 55 0.34 -13.65 -1.18
CA GLU A 55 1.68 -13.78 -0.59
C GLU A 55 1.71 -14.84 0.51
N LYS A 56 0.74 -14.81 1.45
CA LYS A 56 0.67 -15.73 2.60
C LYS A 56 0.26 -17.16 2.22
N THR A 57 -0.41 -17.34 1.09
CA THR A 57 -0.75 -18.65 0.52
C THR A 57 0.26 -19.14 -0.53
N ALA A 58 1.41 -18.46 -0.65
CA ALA A 58 2.50 -18.79 -1.57
C ALA A 58 2.11 -18.85 -3.07
N ARG A 59 0.99 -18.22 -3.47
CA ARG A 59 0.58 -18.09 -4.88
C ARG A 59 1.31 -16.97 -5.62
N LYS A 60 1.83 -16.01 -4.87
CA LYS A 60 2.60 -14.87 -5.38
C LYS A 60 3.77 -14.62 -4.44
N ALA A 61 4.99 -14.57 -4.97
CA ALA A 61 6.12 -14.12 -4.17
C ALA A 61 5.96 -12.62 -3.85
N PRO A 62 6.29 -12.16 -2.63
CA PRO A 62 6.35 -10.73 -2.34
C PRO A 62 7.28 -10.02 -3.32
N GLU A 63 6.91 -8.80 -3.73
CA GLU A 63 7.75 -7.99 -4.61
C GLU A 63 9.12 -7.74 -3.97
N ASP A 64 10.19 -7.94 -4.74
CA ASP A 64 11.52 -7.54 -4.29
C ASP A 64 11.69 -6.02 -4.39
N ILE A 65 11.47 -5.36 -3.26
CA ILE A 65 11.59 -3.91 -3.14
C ILE A 65 13.00 -3.45 -2.72
N SER A 66 13.98 -4.35 -2.61
CA SER A 66 15.32 -4.00 -2.11
C SER A 66 16.07 -2.98 -2.98
N LEU A 67 15.77 -2.95 -4.29
CA LEU A 67 16.34 -1.99 -5.23
C LEU A 67 15.56 -0.68 -5.31
N LYS A 68 14.42 -0.53 -4.60
CA LYS A 68 13.71 0.74 -4.53
C LYS A 68 14.52 1.68 -3.64
N GLU A 69 14.94 2.82 -4.20
CA GLU A 69 15.74 3.85 -3.49
C GLU A 69 15.19 4.17 -2.09
N ALA A 70 13.88 4.32 -1.95
CA ALA A 70 13.26 4.61 -0.64
C ALA A 70 13.51 3.52 0.41
N VAL A 71 13.55 2.24 0.02
CA VAL A 71 13.83 1.11 0.91
C VAL A 71 15.31 1.06 1.26
N LEU A 72 16.18 1.21 0.25
CA LEU A 72 17.63 1.26 0.42
C LEU A 72 18.01 2.35 1.42
N TRP A 73 17.56 3.60 1.19
CA TRP A 73 17.86 4.71 2.09
C TRP A 73 17.22 4.55 3.47
N GLY A 74 16.04 3.92 3.56
CA GLY A 74 15.44 3.59 4.85
C GLY A 74 16.36 2.71 5.70
N VAL A 75 16.89 1.63 5.11
CA VAL A 75 17.82 0.70 5.79
C VAL A 75 19.14 1.38 6.16
N GLU A 76 19.74 2.13 5.22
CA GLU A 76 21.01 2.82 5.45
C GLU A 76 20.90 3.92 6.51
N LEU A 77 19.78 4.65 6.55
CA LEU A 77 19.57 5.75 7.49
C LEU A 77 19.09 5.28 8.88
N GLU A 78 18.50 4.10 9.01
CA GLU A 78 17.95 3.61 10.28
C GLU A 78 19.00 3.64 11.43
N PRO A 79 20.25 3.15 11.28
CA PRO A 79 21.27 3.29 12.32
C PRO A 79 21.62 4.74 12.66
N VAL A 80 21.64 5.64 11.67
CA VAL A 80 21.96 7.06 11.85
C VAL A 80 20.84 7.75 12.62
N LEU A 81 19.59 7.53 12.23
CA LEU A 81 18.42 8.11 12.86
C LEU A 81 18.22 7.59 14.30
N ALA A 82 18.58 6.33 14.58
CA ALA A 82 18.61 5.82 15.95
C ALA A 82 19.61 6.58 16.84
N GLN A 83 20.78 6.95 16.30
CA GLN A 83 21.77 7.77 17.02
C GLN A 83 21.29 9.21 17.21
N VAL A 84 20.67 9.81 16.18
CA VAL A 84 20.07 11.14 16.25
C VAL A 84 18.98 11.19 17.31
N TYR A 85 18.09 10.18 17.32
CA TYR A 85 17.08 10.01 18.36
C TYR A 85 17.72 10.00 19.75
N ALA A 86 18.69 9.12 19.99
CA ALA A 86 19.36 8.99 21.29
C ALA A 86 20.03 10.29 21.75
N LYS A 87 20.64 11.04 20.81
CA LYS A 87 21.25 12.34 21.09
C LYS A 87 20.22 13.42 21.46
N ARG A 88 19.05 13.42 20.79
CA ARG A 88 18.00 14.42 21.04
C ARG A 88 17.22 14.16 22.32
N THR A 89 16.94 12.90 22.63
CA THR A 89 16.13 12.52 23.80
C THR A 89 16.97 12.26 25.05
N GLY A 90 18.25 11.93 24.88
CA GLY A 90 19.12 11.48 25.97
C GLY A 90 18.92 10.01 26.36
N TYR A 91 17.95 9.31 25.74
CA TYR A 91 17.69 7.89 26.02
C TYR A 91 18.61 6.98 25.23
N LYS A 92 18.92 5.82 25.81
CA LYS A 92 19.71 4.78 25.14
C LYS A 92 18.78 3.92 24.29
N VAL A 93 19.28 3.46 23.15
CA VAL A 93 18.57 2.53 22.27
C VAL A 93 19.43 1.31 22.01
N ARG A 94 18.81 0.14 21.82
CA ARG A 94 19.50 -1.10 21.48
C ARG A 94 18.82 -1.83 20.32
N ARG A 95 19.61 -2.57 19.54
CA ARG A 95 19.10 -3.42 18.46
C ARG A 95 18.35 -4.63 19.03
N VAL A 96 17.29 -5.02 18.35
CA VAL A 96 16.52 -6.25 18.61
C VAL A 96 16.79 -7.22 17.46
N ASN A 97 17.85 -8.02 17.58
CA ASN A 97 18.23 -8.98 16.54
C ASN A 97 17.40 -10.28 16.62
N ALA A 98 16.08 -10.13 16.57
CA ALA A 98 15.14 -11.23 16.71
C ALA A 98 13.86 -11.00 15.89
N VAL A 99 13.29 -12.08 15.39
CA VAL A 99 11.86 -12.15 15.08
C VAL A 99 11.14 -12.49 16.38
N LEU A 100 10.24 -11.62 16.79
CA LEU A 100 9.39 -11.77 17.96
C LEU A 100 8.04 -12.34 17.55
N GLN A 101 7.43 -13.15 18.40
CA GLN A 101 6.11 -13.73 18.21
C GLN A 101 5.26 -13.49 19.45
N HIS A 102 3.99 -13.13 19.24
CA HIS A 102 3.04 -12.97 20.34
C HIS A 102 2.83 -14.33 21.07
N PRO A 103 2.80 -14.37 22.41
CA PRO A 103 2.75 -15.64 23.16
C PRO A 103 1.46 -16.45 22.95
N GLU A 104 0.33 -15.78 22.72
CA GLU A 104 -0.99 -16.41 22.53
C GLU A 104 -1.42 -16.42 21.04
N HIS A 105 -1.46 -15.26 20.38
CA HIS A 105 -1.71 -15.12 18.95
C HIS A 105 -0.46 -15.44 18.09
N THR A 106 -0.13 -16.72 17.92
CA THR A 106 1.12 -17.14 17.25
C THR A 106 1.28 -16.67 15.80
N PHE A 107 0.20 -16.24 15.15
CA PHE A 107 0.24 -15.63 13.82
C PHE A 107 0.80 -14.20 13.82
N MET A 108 0.90 -13.52 14.96
CA MET A 108 1.45 -12.15 15.04
C MET A 108 2.96 -12.19 15.24
N LEU A 109 3.69 -11.63 14.27
CA LEU A 109 5.15 -11.57 14.23
C LEU A 109 5.62 -10.12 14.19
N ALA A 110 6.66 -9.79 14.96
CA ALA A 110 7.24 -8.46 14.95
C ALA A 110 8.76 -8.49 14.80
N ASN A 111 9.24 -7.57 13.97
CA ASN A 111 10.63 -7.16 13.96
C ASN A 111 10.65 -5.68 14.36
N LEU A 112 11.52 -5.35 15.32
CA LEU A 112 11.65 -4.00 15.84
C LEU A 112 12.94 -3.39 15.34
N ASP A 113 12.91 -2.14 14.93
CA ASP A 113 14.13 -1.41 14.60
C ASP A 113 14.99 -1.31 15.86
N ARG A 114 14.45 -0.71 16.92
CA ARG A 114 15.15 -0.53 18.20
C ARG A 114 14.20 -0.68 19.39
N GLU A 115 14.80 -0.96 20.53
CA GLU A 115 14.16 -0.81 21.85
C GLU A 115 14.82 0.35 22.58
N VAL A 116 14.00 1.27 23.08
CA VAL A 116 14.43 2.37 23.95
C VAL A 116 14.57 1.83 25.38
N VAL A 117 15.70 2.14 26.01
CA VAL A 117 16.02 1.71 27.38
C VAL A 117 16.46 2.90 28.23
N GLY A 118 16.11 2.85 29.52
CA GLY A 118 16.42 3.94 30.46
C GLY A 118 15.45 5.12 30.43
N HIS A 119 14.31 5.00 29.75
CA HIS A 119 13.20 5.94 29.87
C HIS A 119 12.50 5.79 31.24
N PRO A 120 12.03 6.87 31.89
CA PRO A 120 11.32 6.81 33.17
C PRO A 120 10.11 5.84 33.18
N ASP A 121 9.33 5.84 32.10
CA ASP A 121 8.18 4.94 31.92
C ASP A 121 8.55 3.47 31.61
N GLY A 122 9.82 3.10 31.72
CA GLY A 122 10.32 1.77 31.38
C GLY A 122 10.66 1.62 29.88
N PRO A 123 11.05 0.42 29.43
CA PRO A 123 11.46 0.20 28.04
C PRO A 123 10.27 0.31 27.07
N GLY A 124 10.53 0.89 25.90
CA GLY A 124 9.55 1.08 24.82
C GLY A 124 10.13 0.77 23.45
N ILE A 125 9.28 0.79 22.43
CA ILE A 125 9.69 0.53 21.04
C ILE A 125 10.13 1.84 20.38
N LEU A 126 11.15 1.79 19.52
CA LEU A 126 11.45 2.85 18.59
C LEU A 126 11.32 2.31 17.17
N GLU A 127 10.36 2.87 16.42
CA GLU A 127 10.13 2.65 15.00
C GLU A 127 10.70 3.84 14.22
N ILE A 128 11.49 3.58 13.19
CA ILE A 128 12.20 4.61 12.42
C ILE A 128 11.67 4.63 11.01
N LYS A 129 11.30 5.82 10.53
CA LYS A 129 10.80 6.04 9.17
C LYS A 129 11.61 7.11 8.45
N THR A 130 11.70 6.95 7.14
CA THR A 130 12.12 8.01 6.22
C THR A 130 10.95 8.33 5.32
N ALA A 131 10.65 9.61 5.12
CA ALA A 131 9.55 10.06 4.28
C ALA A 131 10.04 11.10 3.27
N SER A 132 9.48 11.06 2.06
CA SER A 132 9.77 12.07 1.05
C SER A 132 9.14 13.42 1.44
N TYR A 133 9.61 14.51 0.83
CA TYR A 133 8.98 15.82 0.99
C TYR A 133 7.49 15.81 0.56
N HIS A 134 7.14 15.05 -0.49
CA HIS A 134 5.77 14.91 -0.97
C HIS A 134 4.84 14.19 0.01
N SER A 135 5.41 13.38 0.90
CA SER A 135 4.66 12.66 1.95
C SER A 135 4.49 13.49 3.21
N ALA A 136 5.13 14.66 3.33
CA ALA A 136 5.09 15.50 4.52
C ALA A 136 3.66 15.84 5.00
N PRO A 137 2.68 16.14 4.12
CA PRO A 137 1.31 16.44 4.56
C PRO A 137 0.65 15.30 5.37
N GLN A 138 1.04 14.05 5.12
CA GLN A 138 0.49 12.89 5.84
C GLN A 138 0.91 12.85 7.32
N TRP A 139 1.95 13.61 7.69
CA TRP A 139 2.52 13.64 9.04
C TRP A 139 2.13 14.89 9.84
N GLU A 140 1.31 15.78 9.28
CA GLU A 140 0.89 17.03 9.92
C GLU A 140 0.01 16.77 11.15
N GLU A 141 -0.88 15.77 11.07
CA GLU A 141 -1.78 15.39 12.17
C GLU A 141 -1.23 14.26 13.05
N GLY A 142 0.02 13.84 12.84
CA GLY A 142 0.66 12.77 13.62
C GLY A 142 1.18 11.63 12.75
N VAL A 143 1.20 10.42 13.31
CA VAL A 143 1.66 9.23 12.60
C VAL A 143 0.58 8.76 11.61
N PRO A 144 0.88 8.55 10.32
CA PRO A 144 -0.09 7.99 9.37
C PRO A 144 -0.70 6.66 9.84
N VAL A 145 -1.99 6.44 9.55
CA VAL A 145 -2.77 5.28 10.05
C VAL A 145 -2.07 3.95 9.81
N ALA A 146 -1.52 3.72 8.61
CA ALA A 146 -0.83 2.47 8.30
C ALA A 146 0.36 2.19 9.25
N TYR A 147 1.11 3.24 9.64
CA TYR A 147 2.20 3.11 10.60
C TYR A 147 1.69 3.03 12.06
N GLN A 148 0.54 3.62 12.38
CA GLN A 148 -0.11 3.39 13.68
C GLN A 148 -0.49 1.91 13.84
N CYS A 149 -1.09 1.27 12.83
CA CYS A 149 -1.38 -0.16 12.85
C CYS A 149 -0.11 -0.98 13.09
N GLN A 150 0.98 -0.66 12.39
CA GLN A 150 2.28 -1.32 12.58
C GLN A 150 2.76 -1.22 14.02
N VAL A 151 2.72 -0.03 14.62
CA VAL A 151 3.19 0.21 15.98
C VAL A 151 2.29 -0.44 17.02
N LEU A 152 0.97 -0.37 16.86
CA LEU A 152 0.02 -1.05 17.73
C LEU A 152 0.20 -2.58 17.68
N HIS A 153 0.47 -3.14 16.50
CA HIS A 153 0.83 -4.56 16.35
C HIS A 153 2.10 -4.90 17.13
N GLN A 154 3.17 -4.09 17.02
CA GLN A 154 4.41 -4.31 17.76
C GLN A 154 4.17 -4.23 19.29
N LEU A 155 3.36 -3.27 19.75
CA LEU A 155 2.94 -3.15 21.14
C LEU A 155 2.17 -4.38 21.59
N ALA A 156 1.24 -4.90 20.79
CA ALA A 156 0.51 -6.14 21.05
C ALA A 156 1.48 -7.32 21.24
N VAL A 157 2.39 -7.55 20.29
CA VAL A 157 3.37 -8.66 20.32
C VAL A 157 4.27 -8.59 21.55
N THR A 158 4.78 -7.40 21.87
CA THR A 158 5.82 -7.22 22.90
C THR A 158 5.27 -6.97 24.30
N GLY A 159 4.06 -6.43 24.43
CA GLY A 159 3.50 -5.97 25.71
C GLY A 159 4.17 -4.70 26.26
N HIS A 160 4.94 -3.96 25.45
CA HIS A 160 5.43 -2.63 25.86
C HIS A 160 4.26 -1.65 26.04
N ALA A 161 4.40 -0.72 26.97
CA ALA A 161 3.36 0.26 27.30
C ALA A 161 3.29 1.43 26.31
N TRP A 162 4.36 1.65 25.53
CA TRP A 162 4.46 2.76 24.59
C TRP A 162 5.50 2.48 23.52
N ALA A 163 5.39 3.24 22.44
CA ALA A 163 6.34 3.27 21.33
C ALA A 163 6.54 4.72 20.86
N GLU A 164 7.70 4.99 20.26
CA GLU A 164 7.97 6.25 19.59
C GLU A 164 8.31 6.01 18.12
N VAL A 165 7.72 6.83 17.25
CA VAL A 165 7.97 6.86 15.82
C VAL A 165 8.87 8.04 15.52
N ALA A 166 10.12 7.77 15.16
CA ALA A 166 11.06 8.79 14.71
C ALA A 166 11.08 8.83 13.17
N VAL A 167 10.72 9.97 12.59
CA VAL A 167 10.67 10.13 11.13
C VAL A 167 11.59 11.24 10.66
N LEU A 168 12.38 10.99 9.61
CA LEU A 168 13.07 12.02 8.84
C LEU A 168 12.30 12.31 7.56
N ILE A 169 11.71 13.51 7.49
CA ILE A 169 10.90 13.99 6.36
C ILE A 169 11.75 14.91 5.48
N GLY A 170 11.79 14.62 4.18
CA GLY A 170 12.47 15.46 3.19
C GLY A 170 13.97 15.65 3.46
N GLY A 171 14.61 14.73 4.20
CA GLY A 171 16.05 14.75 4.49
C GLY A 171 16.50 15.70 5.61
N GLN A 172 15.61 16.51 6.18
CA GLN A 172 16.01 17.55 7.16
C GLN A 172 15.04 17.75 8.33
N ASP A 173 13.77 17.40 8.16
CA ASP A 173 12.75 17.59 9.19
C ASP A 173 12.61 16.29 10.00
N PHE A 174 13.28 16.25 11.16
CA PHE A 174 13.25 15.09 12.05
C PHE A 174 12.26 15.30 13.19
N ARG A 175 11.24 14.45 13.25
CA ARG A 175 10.14 14.49 14.22
C ARG A 175 10.07 13.20 15.01
N ILE A 176 9.60 13.28 16.25
CA ILE A 176 9.36 12.13 17.13
C ILE A 176 7.91 12.21 17.59
N TYR A 177 7.16 11.14 17.36
CA TYR A 177 5.78 11.00 17.79
C TYR A 177 5.68 9.85 18.78
N ARG A 178 4.93 10.04 19.87
CA ARG A 178 4.70 9.00 20.86
C ARG A 178 3.33 8.36 20.68
N ILE A 179 3.27 7.04 20.76
CA ILE A 179 2.06 6.23 20.73
C ILE A 179 2.00 5.44 22.03
N GLU A 180 0.98 5.71 22.83
CA GLU A 180 0.68 4.94 24.04
C GLU A 180 -0.05 3.65 23.67
N ARG A 181 0.17 2.60 24.44
CA ARG A 181 -0.57 1.35 24.32
C ARG A 181 -2.05 1.60 24.59
N ASP A 182 -2.86 1.27 23.61
CA ASP A 182 -4.32 1.34 23.67
C ASP A 182 -4.89 -0.07 23.53
N GLU A 183 -5.37 -0.64 24.63
CA GLU A 183 -5.87 -2.01 24.67
C GLU A 183 -7.15 -2.22 23.85
N GLU A 184 -7.94 -1.17 23.63
CA GLU A 184 -9.13 -1.26 22.79
C GLU A 184 -8.74 -1.35 21.32
N LYS A 185 -7.86 -0.46 20.86
CA LYS A 185 -7.35 -0.50 19.48
C LYS A 185 -6.54 -1.76 19.21
N ILE A 186 -5.73 -2.21 20.16
CA ILE A 186 -4.97 -3.46 20.02
C ILE A 186 -5.91 -4.66 19.90
N ARG A 187 -6.98 -4.70 20.68
CA ARG A 187 -7.97 -5.78 20.58
C ARG A 187 -8.67 -5.78 19.22
N ASP A 188 -9.19 -4.64 18.75
CA ASP A 188 -9.82 -4.54 17.42
C ASP A 188 -8.83 -4.91 16.29
N LEU A 189 -7.59 -4.42 16.37
CA LEU A 189 -6.53 -4.78 15.41
C LEU A 189 -6.27 -6.28 15.41
N THR A 190 -6.08 -6.88 16.58
CA THR A 190 -5.78 -8.31 16.73
C THR A 190 -6.93 -9.19 16.24
N GLU A 191 -8.19 -8.80 16.50
CA GLU A 191 -9.38 -9.52 16.03
C GLU A 191 -9.48 -9.50 14.50
N ARG A 192 -9.27 -8.34 13.86
CA ARG A 192 -9.29 -8.22 12.39
C ARG A 192 -8.12 -8.95 11.73
N GLU A 193 -6.93 -8.88 12.32
CA GLU A 193 -5.78 -9.65 11.86
C GLU A 193 -6.01 -11.16 12.00
N ALA A 194 -6.66 -11.61 13.08
CA ALA A 194 -7.04 -13.00 13.25
C ALA A 194 -8.05 -13.46 12.19
N GLN A 195 -9.04 -12.63 11.84
CA GLN A 195 -9.99 -12.91 10.75
C GLN A 195 -9.26 -13.06 9.41
N PHE A 196 -8.32 -12.16 9.11
CA PHE A 196 -7.49 -12.27 7.92
C PHE A 196 -6.62 -13.54 7.93
N TRP A 197 -5.99 -13.86 9.06
CA TRP A 197 -5.18 -15.06 9.19
C TRP A 197 -6.01 -16.34 9.05
N GLN A 198 -7.25 -16.34 9.53
CA GLN A 198 -8.19 -17.44 9.31
C GLN A 198 -8.50 -17.62 7.82
N MET A 199 -8.68 -16.53 7.06
CA MET A 199 -8.84 -16.59 5.61
C MET A 199 -7.61 -17.21 4.92
N VAL A 200 -6.40 -16.86 5.35
CA VAL A 200 -5.16 -17.50 4.88
C VAL A 200 -5.15 -18.99 5.21
N ALA A 201 -5.42 -19.36 6.46
CA ALA A 201 -5.35 -20.74 6.93
C ALA A 201 -6.41 -21.67 6.30
N LEU A 202 -7.58 -21.13 5.98
CA LEU A 202 -8.69 -21.85 5.31
C LEU A 202 -8.63 -21.74 3.79
N ASP A 203 -7.62 -21.06 3.24
CA ASP A 203 -7.50 -20.78 1.81
C ASP A 203 -8.73 -20.06 1.22
N GLN A 204 -9.34 -19.18 2.02
CA GLN A 204 -10.48 -18.37 1.63
C GLN A 204 -10.02 -17.02 1.09
N GLN A 205 -10.32 -16.74 -0.17
CA GLN A 205 -9.96 -15.48 -0.82
C GLN A 205 -10.69 -14.29 -0.15
N PRO A 206 -9.98 -13.22 0.25
CA PRO A 206 -10.61 -11.97 0.67
C PRO A 206 -11.40 -11.32 -0.47
N ALA A 207 -12.46 -10.59 -0.11
CA ALA A 207 -13.20 -9.79 -1.08
C ALA A 207 -12.30 -8.68 -1.68
N PRO A 208 -12.39 -8.39 -2.98
CA PRO A 208 -11.66 -7.27 -3.58
C PRO A 208 -12.20 -5.94 -3.04
N ASP A 209 -11.30 -4.98 -2.81
CA ASP A 209 -11.60 -3.67 -2.19
C ASP A 209 -11.76 -2.53 -3.20
N GLY A 210 -11.66 -2.83 -4.51
CA GLY A 210 -11.73 -1.84 -5.59
C GLY A 210 -10.43 -1.05 -5.84
N SER A 211 -9.35 -1.34 -5.10
CA SER A 211 -8.03 -0.73 -5.35
C SER A 211 -7.38 -1.27 -6.62
N ASP A 212 -6.47 -0.47 -7.22
CA ASP A 212 -5.65 -0.90 -8.37
C ASP A 212 -4.80 -2.15 -8.04
N ASP A 213 -4.36 -2.27 -6.77
CA ASP A 213 -3.61 -3.44 -6.29
C ASP A 213 -4.50 -4.69 -6.25
N ALA A 214 -5.75 -4.59 -5.78
CA ALA A 214 -6.70 -5.70 -5.84
C ALA A 214 -7.00 -6.11 -7.29
N GLY A 215 -7.12 -5.15 -8.21
CA GLY A 215 -7.24 -5.42 -9.65
C GLY A 215 -6.04 -6.19 -10.20
N THR A 216 -4.82 -5.79 -9.81
CA THR A 216 -3.57 -6.48 -10.18
C THR A 216 -3.50 -7.89 -9.58
N ALA A 217 -3.98 -8.08 -8.35
CA ALA A 217 -4.05 -9.37 -7.68
C ALA A 217 -5.05 -10.33 -8.37
N LEU A 218 -6.21 -9.84 -8.79
CA LEU A 218 -7.17 -10.61 -9.57
C LEU A 218 -6.60 -11.02 -10.93
N ALA A 219 -5.87 -10.13 -11.61
CA ALA A 219 -5.18 -10.45 -12.86
C ALA A 219 -4.08 -11.51 -12.67
N TRP A 220 -3.44 -11.55 -11.50
CA TRP A 220 -2.49 -12.60 -11.14
C TRP A 220 -3.18 -13.94 -10.90
N LEU A 221 -4.32 -13.95 -10.20
CA LEU A 221 -5.11 -15.15 -9.93
C LEU A 221 -5.66 -15.78 -11.19
N PHE A 222 -6.16 -14.95 -12.10
CA PHE A 222 -6.83 -15.41 -13.31
C PHE A 222 -6.16 -14.84 -14.55
N PRO A 223 -4.92 -15.27 -14.89
CA PRO A 223 -4.11 -14.65 -15.94
C PRO A 223 -4.58 -14.99 -17.36
N ARG A 224 -5.39 -16.05 -17.51
CA ARG A 224 -5.96 -16.52 -18.78
C ARG A 224 -7.44 -16.84 -18.60
N ASP A 225 -8.21 -16.75 -19.68
CA ASP A 225 -9.53 -17.38 -19.78
C ASP A 225 -9.40 -18.81 -20.31
N ASP A 226 -10.47 -19.60 -20.14
CA ASP A 226 -10.64 -20.95 -20.66
C ASP A 226 -11.66 -21.01 -21.82
N GLY A 227 -12.22 -19.87 -22.21
CA GLY A 227 -13.25 -19.76 -23.25
C GLY A 227 -14.66 -20.15 -22.80
N GLU A 228 -14.87 -20.57 -21.55
CA GLU A 228 -16.19 -20.95 -21.05
C GLU A 228 -16.99 -19.69 -20.67
N THR A 229 -18.32 -19.80 -20.77
CA THR A 229 -19.26 -18.75 -20.35
C THR A 229 -20.02 -19.21 -19.13
N VAL A 230 -19.88 -18.48 -18.03
CA VAL A 230 -20.70 -18.70 -16.82
C VAL A 230 -22.04 -17.99 -17.00
N ASP A 231 -23.14 -18.74 -16.95
CA ASP A 231 -24.50 -18.17 -16.97
C ASP A 231 -24.89 -17.70 -15.56
N LEU A 232 -24.99 -16.38 -15.40
CA LEU A 232 -25.41 -15.73 -14.16
C LEU A 232 -26.82 -15.14 -14.24
N SER A 233 -27.56 -15.42 -15.33
CA SER A 233 -28.86 -14.81 -15.61
C SER A 233 -29.93 -15.10 -14.54
N ASP A 234 -29.84 -16.25 -13.88
CA ASP A 234 -30.75 -16.64 -12.80
C ASP A 234 -30.26 -16.24 -11.39
N SER A 235 -29.10 -15.61 -11.25
CA SER A 235 -28.58 -15.17 -9.94
C SER A 235 -29.09 -13.76 -9.59
N PRO A 236 -29.99 -13.59 -8.61
CA PRO A 236 -30.48 -12.26 -8.23
C PRO A 236 -29.35 -11.35 -7.75
N GLU A 237 -28.39 -11.91 -7.01
CA GLU A 237 -27.23 -11.19 -6.48
C GLU A 237 -26.35 -10.64 -7.61
N PHE A 238 -25.93 -11.46 -8.56
CA PHE A 238 -25.05 -11.00 -9.64
C PHE A 238 -25.76 -10.08 -10.64
N ASN A 239 -27.06 -10.27 -10.87
CA ASN A 239 -27.86 -9.32 -11.67
C ASN A 239 -27.96 -7.96 -10.99
N GLN A 240 -28.14 -7.92 -9.66
CA GLN A 240 -28.13 -6.66 -8.91
C GLN A 240 -26.79 -5.94 -9.03
N LEU A 241 -25.67 -6.66 -8.83
CA LEU A 241 -24.32 -6.11 -8.98
C LEU A 241 -24.06 -5.59 -10.41
N PHE A 242 -24.51 -6.33 -11.43
CA PHE A 242 -24.37 -5.90 -12.81
C PHE A 242 -25.18 -4.63 -13.10
N GLY A 243 -26.43 -4.55 -12.62
CA GLY A 243 -27.27 -3.36 -12.76
C GLY A 243 -26.67 -2.12 -12.07
N GLU A 244 -26.14 -2.28 -10.85
CA GLU A 244 -25.45 -1.21 -10.13
C GLU A 244 -24.21 -0.72 -10.90
N LEU A 245 -23.40 -1.64 -11.43
CA LEU A 245 -22.23 -1.30 -12.25
C LEU A 245 -22.60 -0.53 -13.52
N LEU A 246 -23.70 -0.88 -14.19
CA LEU A 246 -24.19 -0.14 -15.36
C LEU A 246 -24.62 1.27 -14.99
N HIS A 247 -25.40 1.43 -13.92
CA HIS A 247 -25.84 2.75 -13.44
C HIS A 247 -24.66 3.65 -13.05
N LEU A 248 -23.65 3.10 -12.34
CA LEU A 248 -22.45 3.86 -11.98
C LEU A 248 -21.64 4.30 -13.22
N ARG A 249 -21.60 3.48 -14.28
CA ARG A 249 -20.94 3.86 -15.54
C ARG A 249 -21.68 5.00 -16.25
N GLU A 250 -23.00 4.92 -16.35
CA GLU A 250 -23.81 5.99 -16.94
C GLU A 250 -23.63 7.30 -16.17
N HIS A 251 -23.74 7.26 -14.84
CA HIS A 251 -23.53 8.44 -14.01
C HIS A 251 -22.12 9.04 -14.16
N LYS A 252 -21.09 8.20 -14.27
CA LYS A 252 -19.72 8.65 -14.53
C LYS A 252 -19.62 9.39 -15.87
N GLU A 253 -20.19 8.84 -16.94
CA GLU A 253 -20.20 9.47 -18.26
C GLU A 253 -20.92 10.83 -18.25
N GLU A 254 -22.05 10.93 -17.54
CA GLU A 254 -22.78 12.20 -17.37
C GLU A 254 -21.94 13.27 -16.64
N VAL A 255 -21.28 12.89 -15.55
CA VAL A 255 -20.43 13.79 -14.77
C VAL A 255 -19.22 14.24 -15.58
N GLU A 256 -18.53 13.32 -16.28
CA GLU A 256 -17.39 13.64 -17.15
C GLU A 256 -17.79 14.56 -18.30
N LEU A 257 -18.97 14.36 -18.89
CA LEU A 257 -19.51 15.24 -19.92
C LEU A 257 -19.77 16.63 -19.35
N ARG A 258 -20.40 16.73 -18.17
CA ARG A 258 -20.69 18.02 -17.52
C ARG A 258 -19.42 18.76 -17.14
N GLU A 259 -18.42 18.07 -16.58
CA GLU A 259 -17.11 18.64 -16.30
C GLU A 259 -16.47 19.21 -17.58
N SER A 260 -16.49 18.42 -18.67
CA SER A 260 -15.95 18.83 -19.97
C SER A 260 -16.66 20.06 -20.53
N GLN A 261 -17.99 20.13 -20.45
CA GLN A 261 -18.78 21.30 -20.87
C GLN A 261 -18.40 22.56 -20.08
N ILE A 262 -18.25 22.45 -18.75
CA ILE A 262 -17.82 23.57 -17.89
C ILE A 262 -16.40 24.02 -18.26
N LYS A 263 -15.48 23.07 -18.41
CA LYS A 263 -14.09 23.34 -18.80
C LYS A 263 -14.01 24.06 -20.15
N GLN A 264 -14.77 23.58 -21.15
CA GLN A 264 -14.85 24.20 -22.48
C GLN A 264 -15.44 25.60 -22.43
N ARG A 265 -16.48 25.83 -21.61
CA ARG A 265 -17.03 27.18 -21.42
C ARG A 265 -15.99 28.14 -20.83
N LEU A 266 -15.21 27.70 -19.83
CA LEU A 266 -14.10 28.49 -19.28
C LEU A 266 -13.02 28.75 -20.33
N GLN A 267 -12.62 27.75 -21.11
CA GLN A 267 -11.66 27.91 -22.21
C GLN A 267 -12.15 28.91 -23.27
N ALA A 268 -13.43 28.84 -23.64
CA ALA A 268 -14.04 29.79 -24.58
C ALA A 268 -14.03 31.22 -24.02
N THR A 269 -14.22 31.40 -22.70
CA THR A 269 -14.08 32.71 -22.04
C THR A 269 -12.63 33.20 -22.01
N LEU A 270 -11.64 32.30 -21.82
CA LEU A 270 -10.22 32.68 -21.87
C LEU A 270 -9.80 33.11 -23.27
N GLY A 271 -10.25 32.40 -24.31
CA GLY A 271 -9.81 32.63 -25.68
C GLY A 271 -8.29 32.49 -25.81
N GLU A 272 -7.61 33.58 -26.17
CA GLU A 272 -6.16 33.64 -26.29
C GLU A 272 -5.42 33.91 -24.97
N ALA A 273 -6.17 34.21 -23.89
CA ALA A 273 -5.58 34.50 -22.60
C ALA A 273 -4.89 33.27 -22.01
N THR A 274 -3.71 33.52 -21.42
CA THR A 274 -2.89 32.48 -20.80
C THR A 274 -3.48 31.94 -19.49
N ALA A 275 -4.29 32.75 -18.79
CA ALA A 275 -4.82 32.42 -17.47
C ALA A 275 -6.11 33.19 -17.17
N GLY A 276 -6.92 32.64 -16.25
CA GLY A 276 -8.07 33.31 -15.62
C GLY A 276 -7.94 33.27 -14.10
N LEU A 277 -8.31 34.36 -13.43
CA LEU A 277 -8.30 34.49 -11.97
C LEU A 277 -9.74 34.46 -11.42
N PHE A 278 -9.93 33.82 -10.28
CA PHE A 278 -11.20 33.71 -9.56
C PHE A 278 -10.97 34.03 -8.07
N ALA A 279 -12.06 34.12 -7.30
CA ALA A 279 -11.97 34.36 -5.85
C ALA A 279 -11.11 33.30 -5.13
N ASP A 280 -11.28 32.03 -5.49
CA ASP A 280 -10.64 30.90 -4.80
C ASP A 280 -9.52 30.23 -5.61
N GLY A 281 -9.02 30.86 -6.67
CA GLY A 281 -7.92 30.28 -7.44
C GLY A 281 -7.70 30.83 -8.83
N LYS A 282 -6.98 30.06 -9.65
CA LYS A 282 -6.66 30.39 -11.04
C LYS A 282 -6.68 29.16 -11.94
N ILE A 283 -6.94 29.38 -13.21
CA ILE A 283 -6.70 28.39 -14.27
C ILE A 283 -5.64 28.90 -15.24
N THR A 284 -4.90 27.99 -15.86
CA THR A 284 -3.95 28.32 -16.93
C THR A 284 -4.20 27.43 -18.13
N TRP A 285 -4.25 28.01 -19.32
CA TRP A 285 -4.38 27.29 -20.58
C TRP A 285 -3.38 27.87 -21.57
N LYS A 286 -2.20 27.23 -21.66
CA LYS A 286 -1.07 27.69 -22.49
C LYS A 286 -0.81 26.66 -23.58
N ARG A 287 -0.57 27.13 -24.80
CA ARG A 287 -0.01 26.29 -25.88
C ARG A 287 1.40 25.85 -25.49
N SER A 288 1.66 24.54 -25.52
CA SER A 288 3.00 23.97 -25.34
C SER A 288 3.88 24.26 -26.57
N LYS A 289 5.21 24.19 -26.40
CA LYS A 289 6.13 24.36 -27.53
C LYS A 289 5.96 23.22 -28.53
N ASP A 290 6.14 23.53 -29.81
CA ASP A 290 6.19 22.53 -30.87
C ASP A 290 7.33 21.54 -30.59
N ARG A 291 7.04 20.24 -30.79
CA ARG A 291 8.00 19.16 -30.63
C ARG A 291 7.99 18.28 -31.87
N LEU A 292 9.18 17.85 -32.28
CA LEU A 292 9.31 16.79 -33.28
C LEU A 292 9.13 15.44 -32.57
N ALA A 293 8.26 14.60 -33.09
CA ALA A 293 8.10 13.22 -32.67
C ALA A 293 8.54 12.30 -33.82
N PRO A 294 9.15 11.15 -33.53
CA PRO A 294 9.47 10.17 -34.55
C PRO A 294 8.19 9.64 -35.21
N ASP A 295 8.19 9.59 -36.54
CA ASP A 295 7.13 8.96 -37.33
C ASP A 295 7.42 7.45 -37.43
N LEU A 296 6.87 6.70 -36.48
CA LEU A 296 7.10 5.26 -36.37
C LEU A 296 6.46 4.48 -37.53
N ASP A 297 5.35 4.97 -38.08
CA ASP A 297 4.68 4.34 -39.22
C ASP A 297 5.56 4.43 -40.46
N ARG A 298 6.06 5.63 -40.75
CA ARG A 298 7.00 5.84 -41.86
C ARG A 298 8.32 5.11 -41.64
N LEU A 299 8.85 5.11 -40.42
CA LEU A 299 10.06 4.35 -40.09
C LEU A 299 9.87 2.84 -40.32
N GLY A 300 8.70 2.30 -39.96
CA GLY A 300 8.36 0.91 -40.21
C GLY A 300 8.23 0.56 -41.69
N GLN A 301 7.80 1.51 -42.52
CA GLN A 301 7.71 1.36 -43.98
C GLN A 301 9.09 1.45 -44.67
N ASP A 302 9.88 2.47 -44.32
CA ASP A 302 11.17 2.75 -44.96
C ASP A 302 12.29 1.80 -44.47
N HIS A 303 12.21 1.38 -43.20
CA HIS A 303 13.24 0.57 -42.52
C HIS A 303 12.64 -0.54 -41.63
N PRO A 304 11.90 -1.51 -42.20
CA PRO A 304 11.28 -2.60 -41.44
C PRO A 304 12.30 -3.44 -40.64
N ASP A 305 13.49 -3.65 -41.21
CA ASP A 305 14.58 -4.39 -40.55
C ASP A 305 15.03 -3.70 -39.26
N LEU A 306 15.10 -2.36 -39.27
CA LEU A 306 15.47 -1.59 -38.09
C LEU A 306 14.41 -1.74 -37.01
N LEU A 307 13.13 -1.58 -37.35
CA LEU A 307 12.03 -1.70 -36.40
C LEU A 307 12.00 -3.08 -35.72
N SER A 308 12.30 -4.14 -36.48
CA SER A 308 12.35 -5.52 -35.97
C SER A 308 13.40 -5.74 -34.89
N HIS A 309 14.49 -4.96 -34.88
CA HIS A 309 15.52 -5.02 -33.83
C HIS A 309 15.12 -4.33 -32.52
N TYR A 310 14.07 -3.50 -32.54
CA TYR A 310 13.61 -2.71 -31.39
C TYR A 310 12.23 -3.12 -30.88
N VAL A 311 11.78 -4.34 -31.19
CA VAL A 311 10.57 -4.90 -30.61
C VAL A 311 10.87 -5.60 -29.29
N LYS A 312 9.94 -5.52 -28.34
CA LYS A 312 9.96 -6.34 -27.13
C LYS A 312 8.64 -7.11 -27.04
N PRO A 313 8.65 -8.35 -26.54
CA PRO A 313 7.41 -9.06 -26.26
C PRO A 313 6.62 -8.28 -25.20
N VAL A 314 5.36 -7.99 -25.49
CA VAL A 314 4.42 -7.41 -24.53
C VAL A 314 3.40 -8.51 -24.22
N PRO A 315 3.35 -9.03 -22.99
CA PRO A 315 2.32 -9.98 -22.59
C PRO A 315 0.92 -9.39 -22.80
N GLY A 316 -0.01 -10.22 -23.27
CA GLY A 316 -1.42 -9.85 -23.32
C GLY A 316 -2.01 -9.66 -21.91
N SER A 317 -3.10 -8.91 -21.81
CA SER A 317 -3.87 -8.74 -20.58
C SER A 317 -5.31 -9.19 -20.78
N ARG A 318 -5.92 -9.79 -19.74
CA ARG A 318 -7.37 -10.02 -19.72
C ARG A 318 -8.08 -8.69 -19.53
N ARG A 319 -9.06 -8.42 -20.38
CA ARG A 319 -9.80 -7.16 -20.38
C ARG A 319 -11.19 -7.38 -19.82
N PHE A 320 -11.60 -6.49 -18.92
CA PHE A 320 -12.96 -6.45 -18.42
C PHE A 320 -13.80 -5.53 -19.32
N THR A 321 -14.60 -6.12 -20.21
CA THR A 321 -15.46 -5.39 -21.15
C THR A 321 -16.93 -5.65 -20.83
N ILE A 322 -17.75 -4.60 -20.94
CA ILE A 322 -19.20 -4.73 -20.76
C ILE A 322 -19.87 -4.51 -22.11
N GLN A 323 -20.78 -5.41 -22.46
CA GLN A 323 -21.70 -5.28 -23.58
C GLN A 323 -23.12 -5.33 -23.02
N THR A 324 -23.95 -4.37 -23.36
CA THR A 324 -25.37 -4.37 -23.00
C THR A 324 -26.19 -4.73 -24.24
N THR A 325 -27.28 -5.47 -24.05
CA THR A 325 -28.21 -5.83 -25.13
C THR A 325 -29.07 -4.64 -25.60
N HIS A 326 -28.91 -3.45 -25.00
CA HIS A 326 -29.60 -2.23 -25.41
C HIS A 326 -28.77 -1.33 -26.33
N ALA A 327 -28.68 -1.74 -27.60
CA ALA A 327 -28.63 -0.78 -28.70
C ALA A 327 -30.06 -0.28 -29.00
N ALA A 328 -30.63 0.53 -28.11
CA ALA A 328 -31.91 1.20 -28.33
C ALA A 328 -31.72 2.72 -28.41
N ARG A 329 -31.60 3.21 -29.65
CA ARG A 329 -31.94 4.57 -30.11
C ARG A 329 -31.32 5.74 -29.34
N ARG A 330 -30.11 6.14 -29.76
CA ARG A 330 -29.86 7.58 -29.96
C ARG A 330 -30.54 8.00 -31.26
N GLN A 331 -31.86 8.20 -31.21
CA GLN A 331 -32.53 9.11 -32.13
C GLN A 331 -32.51 10.47 -31.45
N THR A 332 -31.54 11.29 -31.82
CA THR A 332 -31.57 12.73 -31.54
C THR A 332 -32.57 13.36 -32.52
N PRO A 333 -33.49 14.23 -32.07
CA PRO A 333 -34.29 15.06 -32.99
C PRO A 333 -33.44 16.05 -33.77
#